data_AF-A0A7S3HHD4-F1
#
_entry.id   AF-A0A7S3HHD4-F1
#
_cell.length_a   1.000
_cell.length_b   1.000
_cell.length_c   1.000
_cell.angle_alpha   90.00
_cell.angle_beta   90.00
_cell.angle_gamma   90.00
#
_symmetry.space_group_name_H-M   'P 1'
#
loop_
_entity.id
_entity.type
_entity.pdbx_description
1 polymer ?
#
loop_
_entity_poly.entity_id
_entity_poly.type
_entity_poly.pdbx_seq_one_letter_code
_entity_poly.pdbx_strand_id
1 'polypeptide(L)'
;PLAGQVPKTCRPPQGYATCRSSVLLKWLPPASSLADFPILYYRISWRPGGSQVLAFRAQIEVGVGDCVKYVEATDAKGNIRMVAQPEREFTIAGLVSDVPYEFRV
;
A
#
# COMPACT_ATOMS: atom_id res chain seq x y z
N PRO A 1 -4.24 -8.17 31.02
CA PRO A 1 -4.34 -8.24 29.54
C PRO A 1 -4.35 -6.84 28.93
N LEU A 2 -3.43 -6.53 28.01
CA LEU A 2 -3.45 -5.27 27.27
C LEU A 2 -4.72 -5.27 26.37
N ALA A 3 -5.53 -4.21 26.44
CA ALA A 3 -6.71 -4.09 25.60
C ALA A 3 -6.27 -3.94 24.14
N GLY A 4 -6.86 -4.73 23.25
CA GLY A 4 -6.52 -4.69 21.82
C GLY A 4 -6.83 -3.32 21.24
N GLN A 5 -5.85 -2.72 20.54
CA GLN A 5 -6.04 -1.42 19.90
C GLN A 5 -6.21 -1.58 18.38
N VAL A 6 -6.98 -0.67 17.80
CA VAL A 6 -7.12 -0.58 16.34
C VAL A 6 -5.80 -0.03 15.78
N PRO A 7 -5.21 -0.67 14.74
CA PRO A 7 -4.01 -0.15 14.10
C PRO A 7 -4.18 1.29 13.65
N LYS A 8 -3.10 2.08 13.76
CA LYS A 8 -3.09 3.48 13.29
C LYS A 8 -3.30 3.54 11.78
N THR A 9 -3.60 4.73 11.24
CA THR A 9 -3.71 4.93 9.79
C THR A 9 -2.36 4.81 9.11
N CYS A 10 -2.33 4.29 7.88
CA CYS A 10 -1.13 4.33 7.04
C CYS A 10 -0.72 5.78 6.76
N ARG A 11 0.56 6.00 6.48
CA ARG A 11 1.00 7.25 5.85
C ARG A 11 0.47 7.29 4.40
N PRO A 12 0.29 8.49 3.82
CA PRO A 12 -0.12 8.59 2.43
C PRO A 12 0.79 7.77 1.50
N PRO A 13 0.22 6.98 0.57
CA PRO A 13 1.00 6.17 -0.35
C PRO A 13 1.74 7.05 -1.37
N GLN A 14 2.81 6.50 -1.94
CA GLN A 14 3.52 7.10 -3.07
C GLN A 14 3.12 6.37 -4.36
N GLY A 15 2.67 7.13 -5.37
CA GLY A 15 2.29 6.60 -6.67
C GLY A 15 3.39 6.78 -7.70
N TYR A 16 3.70 5.72 -8.44
CA TYR A 16 4.65 5.72 -9.56
C TYR A 16 3.90 5.27 -10.82
N ALA A 17 3.87 6.12 -11.84
CA ALA A 17 3.26 5.78 -13.11
C ALA A 17 4.04 4.61 -13.76
N THR A 18 3.33 3.53 -14.10
CA THR A 18 3.93 2.34 -14.74
C THR A 18 3.61 2.27 -16.23
N CYS A 19 2.35 2.47 -16.61
CA CYS A 19 1.93 2.58 -18.01
C CYS A 19 0.81 3.62 -18.15
N ARG A 20 0.32 3.88 -19.38
CA ARG A 20 -0.70 4.91 -19.66
C ARG A 20 -1.94 4.84 -18.76
N SER A 21 -2.31 3.66 -18.26
CA SER A 21 -3.52 3.44 -17.48
C SER A 21 -3.27 2.73 -16.14
N SER A 22 -2.03 2.75 -15.64
CA SER A 22 -1.72 2.13 -14.34
C SER A 22 -0.71 2.91 -13.50
N VAL A 23 -0.86 2.76 -12.19
CA VAL A 23 0.03 3.32 -11.18
C VAL A 23 0.41 2.22 -10.20
N LEU A 24 1.70 2.05 -9.96
CA LEU A 24 2.23 1.30 -8.84
C LEU A 24 2.16 2.18 -7.58
N LEU A 25 1.41 1.76 -6.59
CA LEU A 25 1.40 2.38 -5.27
C LEU A 25 2.35 1.67 -4.33
N LYS A 26 3.07 2.45 -3.53
CA LYS A 26 3.88 1.94 -2.42
C LYS A 26 3.52 2.66 -1.13
N TRP A 27 3.44 1.92 -0.03
CA TRP A 27 3.20 2.48 1.30
C TRP A 27 3.85 1.65 2.39
N LEU A 28 4.04 2.26 3.56
CA LEU A 28 4.42 1.53 4.76
C LEU A 28 3.17 1.06 5.50
N PRO A 29 3.18 -0.15 6.08
CA PRO A 29 2.13 -0.58 6.98
C PRO A 29 2.02 0.40 8.16
N PRO A 30 0.87 0.48 8.83
CA PRO A 30 0.74 1.30 10.01
C PRO A 30 1.66 0.78 11.12
N ALA A 31 2.12 1.68 11.97
CA ALA A 31 2.96 1.31 13.11
C ALA A 31 2.16 0.38 14.03
N SER A 32 2.58 -0.89 14.12
CA SER A 32 1.94 -1.91 14.93
C SER A 32 2.60 -2.02 16.31
N SER A 33 1.80 -1.98 17.36
CA SER A 33 2.19 -2.33 18.73
C SER A 33 1.93 -3.82 19.02
N LEU A 34 2.49 -4.34 20.11
CA LEU A 34 2.21 -5.72 20.59
C LEU A 34 0.74 -5.95 20.97
N ALA A 35 -0.04 -4.88 21.16
CA ALA A 35 -1.46 -4.95 21.49
C ALA A 35 -2.38 -4.81 20.26
N ASP A 36 -1.83 -4.63 19.06
CA ASP A 36 -2.64 -4.36 17.88
C ASP A 36 -3.10 -5.67 17.23
N PHE A 37 -4.33 -5.66 16.73
CA PHE A 37 -4.84 -6.77 15.93
C PHE A 37 -4.09 -6.89 14.59
N PRO A 38 -3.92 -8.12 14.06
CA PRO A 38 -3.28 -8.31 12.77
C PRO A 38 -4.09 -7.64 11.65
N ILE A 39 -3.37 -7.03 10.70
CA ILE A 39 -3.96 -6.44 9.50
C ILE A 39 -4.35 -7.58 8.55
N LEU A 40 -5.60 -7.58 8.09
CA LEU A 40 -6.12 -8.61 7.18
C LEU A 40 -6.13 -8.14 5.72
N TYR A 41 -6.47 -6.88 5.52
CA TYR A 41 -6.58 -6.26 4.20
C TYR A 41 -6.22 -4.77 4.27
N TYR A 42 -5.87 -4.20 3.12
CA TYR A 42 -5.77 -2.77 2.90
C TYR A 42 -6.91 -2.31 1.99
N ARG A 43 -7.46 -1.12 2.25
CA ARG A 43 -8.45 -0.51 1.37
C ARG A 43 -7.83 0.68 0.67
N ILE A 44 -7.44 0.48 -0.58
CA ILE A 44 -6.83 1.53 -1.40
C ILE A 44 -7.95 2.30 -2.07
N SER A 45 -7.94 3.63 -1.94
CA SER A 45 -8.94 4.51 -2.56
C SER A 45 -8.27 5.62 -3.34
N TRP A 46 -8.88 6.06 -4.44
CA TRP A 46 -8.36 7.15 -5.28
C TRP A 46 -9.44 8.08 -5.83
N ARG A 47 -8.99 9.25 -6.27
CA ARG A 47 -9.80 10.25 -6.98
C ARG A 47 -8.95 11.04 -7.97
N PRO A 48 -9.56 11.62 -9.02
CA PRO A 48 -8.90 12.67 -9.80
C PRO A 48 -8.50 13.84 -8.88
N GLY A 49 -7.26 14.29 -9.02
CA GLY A 49 -6.68 15.40 -8.29
C GLY A 49 -7.24 16.75 -8.73
N GLY A 50 -7.05 17.76 -7.89
CA GLY A 50 -7.50 19.13 -8.17
C GLY A 50 -8.95 19.43 -7.77
N SER A 51 -9.69 18.44 -7.27
CA SER A 51 -11.02 18.66 -6.67
C SER A 51 -11.02 18.36 -5.18
N GLN A 52 -11.21 19.40 -4.36
CA GLN A 52 -11.43 19.24 -2.92
C GLN A 52 -12.83 18.69 -2.60
N VAL A 53 -13.74 18.70 -3.58
CA VAL A 53 -15.16 18.31 -3.43
C VAL A 53 -15.39 16.84 -3.77
N LEU A 54 -14.57 16.25 -4.67
CA LEU A 54 -14.73 14.85 -5.05
C LEU A 54 -14.30 13.92 -3.92
N ALA A 55 -15.21 13.08 -3.45
CA ALA A 55 -14.89 12.02 -2.49
C ALA A 55 -14.07 10.89 -3.15
N PHE A 56 -13.31 10.14 -2.34
CA PHE A 56 -12.62 8.91 -2.72
C PHE A 56 -13.62 7.78 -2.98
N ARG A 57 -14.30 7.84 -4.14
CA ARG A 57 -15.35 6.87 -4.50
C ARG A 57 -14.79 5.60 -5.12
N ALA A 58 -13.68 5.71 -5.85
CA ALA A 58 -13.01 4.54 -6.41
C ALA A 58 -12.16 3.91 -5.31
N GLN A 59 -12.39 2.63 -5.05
CA GLN A 59 -11.71 1.88 -4.01
C GLN A 59 -11.54 0.41 -4.40
N ILE A 60 -10.53 -0.23 -3.84
CA ILE A 60 -10.29 -1.66 -3.93
C ILE A 60 -9.81 -2.17 -2.57
N GLU A 61 -10.25 -3.36 -2.21
CA GLU A 61 -9.75 -4.10 -1.05
C GLU A 61 -8.71 -5.11 -1.54
N VAL A 62 -7.55 -5.15 -0.89
CA VAL A 62 -6.43 -6.02 -1.25
C VAL A 62 -5.97 -6.77 -0.02
N GLY A 63 -5.73 -8.08 -0.16
CA GLY A 63 -5.20 -8.89 0.93
C GLY A 63 -3.75 -8.49 1.25
N VAL A 64 -3.34 -8.61 2.52
CA VAL A 64 -1.96 -8.26 2.91
C VAL A 64 -0.92 -9.05 2.10
N GLY A 65 -1.19 -10.33 1.80
CA GLY A 65 -0.31 -11.17 1.01
C GLY A 65 -0.06 -10.64 -0.40
N ASP A 66 -1.09 -10.05 -1.03
CA ASP A 66 -1.00 -9.51 -2.39
C ASP A 66 -0.16 -8.23 -2.46
N CYS A 67 0.12 -7.61 -1.32
CA CYS A 67 0.88 -6.37 -1.23
C CYS A 67 2.34 -6.57 -0.81
N VAL A 68 2.75 -7.79 -0.45
CA VAL A 68 4.11 -8.07 0.03
C VAL A 68 5.00 -8.48 -1.15
N LYS A 69 6.02 -7.66 -1.43
CA LYS A 69 7.07 -8.03 -2.38
C LYS A 69 8.17 -8.79 -1.66
N TYR A 70 8.63 -9.89 -2.24
CA TYR A 70 9.84 -10.59 -1.80
C TYR A 70 10.99 -10.28 -2.76
N VAL A 71 12.17 -10.03 -2.22
CA VAL A 71 13.40 -9.83 -3.00
C VAL A 71 14.51 -10.71 -2.49
N GLU A 72 15.41 -11.08 -3.39
CA GLU A 72 16.64 -11.76 -3.03
C GLU A 72 17.56 -10.78 -2.27
N ALA A 73 18.01 -11.21 -1.11
CA ALA A 73 19.00 -10.51 -0.30
C ALA A 73 20.09 -11.49 0.12
N THR A 74 21.34 -11.06 -0.01
CA THR A 74 22.50 -11.80 0.45
C THR A 74 22.73 -11.50 1.93
N ASP A 75 22.76 -12.53 2.77
CA ASP A 75 23.06 -12.38 4.18
C ASP A 75 24.55 -12.06 4.44
N ALA A 76 24.88 -11.69 5.66
CA ALA A 76 26.26 -11.39 6.07
C ALA A 76 27.22 -12.60 5.93
N LYS A 77 26.70 -13.81 5.67
CA LYS A 77 27.44 -15.05 5.47
C LYS A 77 27.51 -15.46 4.00
N GLY A 78 27.01 -14.64 3.07
CA GLY A 78 27.02 -14.90 1.63
C GLY A 78 25.89 -15.80 1.11
N ASN A 79 24.91 -16.18 1.94
CA ASN A 79 23.77 -16.98 1.48
C ASN A 79 22.69 -16.09 0.89
N ILE A 80 22.11 -16.51 -0.23
CA ILE A 80 20.97 -15.84 -0.86
C ILE A 80 19.68 -16.30 -0.19
N ARG A 81 18.83 -15.35 0.21
CA ARG A 81 17.51 -15.62 0.81
C ARG A 81 16.46 -14.69 0.23
N MET A 82 15.22 -15.18 0.15
CA MET A 82 14.06 -14.34 -0.16
C MET A 82 13.61 -13.62 1.10
N VAL A 83 13.60 -12.28 1.06
CA VAL A 83 13.21 -11.42 2.18
C VAL A 83 12.04 -10.54 1.77
N ALA A 84 11.03 -10.48 2.62
CA ALA A 84 9.90 -9.58 2.43
C ALA A 84 10.35 -8.12 2.56
N GLN A 85 9.96 -7.28 1.61
CA GLN A 85 10.21 -5.85 1.70
C GLN A 85 9.35 -5.22 2.81
N PRO A 86 9.87 -4.17 3.48
CA PRO A 86 9.12 -3.46 4.51
C PRO A 86 7.94 -2.69 3.92
N GLU A 87 8.08 -2.17 2.69
CA GLU A 87 7.01 -1.52 1.97
C GLU A 87 6.00 -2.53 1.43
N ARG A 88 4.77 -2.06 1.29
CA ARG A 88 3.69 -2.74 0.59
C ARG A 88 3.55 -2.10 -0.77
N GLU A 89 3.31 -2.90 -1.80
CA GLU A 89 3.13 -2.42 -3.15
C GLU A 89 1.90 -3.04 -3.83
N PHE A 90 1.18 -2.25 -4.61
CA PHE A 90 0.04 -2.74 -5.39
C PHE A 90 -0.15 -1.90 -6.66
N THR A 91 -0.47 -2.55 -7.78
CA THR A 91 -0.71 -1.86 -9.05
C THR A 91 -2.20 -1.64 -9.27
N ILE A 92 -2.61 -0.37 -9.35
CA ILE A 92 -3.94 0.00 -9.81
C ILE A 92 -3.90 0.08 -11.33
N ALA A 93 -4.80 -0.63 -12.00
CA ALA A 93 -5.00 -0.56 -13.45
C ALA A 93 -6.33 0.11 -13.81
N GLY A 94 -6.49 0.48 -15.08
CA GLY A 94 -7.74 1.07 -15.60
C GLY A 94 -7.90 2.56 -15.27
N LEU A 95 -6.82 3.26 -14.93
CA LEU A 95 -6.84 4.71 -14.75
C LEU A 95 -6.86 5.43 -16.11
N VAL A 96 -7.52 6.59 -16.15
CA VAL A 96 -7.50 7.47 -17.32
C VAL A 96 -6.14 8.18 -17.40
N SER A 97 -5.51 8.17 -18.57
CA SER A 97 -4.24 8.85 -18.83
C SER A 97 -4.34 10.36 -18.66
N ASP A 98 -3.22 11.01 -18.36
CA ASP A 98 -3.08 12.48 -18.28
C ASP A 98 -4.01 13.18 -17.27
N VAL A 99 -4.52 12.43 -16.30
CA VAL A 99 -5.30 12.93 -15.17
C VAL A 99 -4.45 12.84 -13.90
N PRO A 100 -4.27 13.92 -13.12
CA PRO A 100 -3.64 13.81 -11.81
C PRO A 100 -4.53 12.96 -10.90
N TYR A 101 -3.96 12.10 -10.07
CA TYR A 101 -4.71 11.33 -9.08
C TYR A 101 -4.15 11.53 -7.68
N GLU A 102 -5.05 11.47 -6.70
CA GLU A 102 -4.71 11.39 -5.28
C GLU A 102 -5.10 10.01 -4.75
N PHE A 103 -4.25 9.44 -3.90
CA PHE A 103 -4.39 8.07 -3.39
C PHE A 103 -4.38 8.03 -1.86
N ARG A 104 -5.11 7.07 -1.27
CA ARG A 104 -5.16 6.77 0.17
C ARG A 104 -5.21 5.27 0.41
N VAL A 105 -4.69 4.84 1.56
CA VAL A 105 -4.68 3.45 2.04
C VAL A 105 -5.12 3.40 3.50
#